data_AF-A0A0C2GMB8-F1
#
_entry.id   AF-A0A0C2GMB8-F1
#
_cell.length_a   1.000
_cell.length_b   1.000
_cell.length_c   1.000
_cell.angle_alpha   90.00
_cell.angle_beta   90.00
_cell.angle_gamma   90.00
#
_symmetry.space_group_name_H-M   'P 1'
#
loop_
_entity.id
_entity.type
_entity.pdbx_description
1 polymer ?
#
loop_
_entity_poly.entity_id
_entity_poly.type
_entity_poly.pdbx_seq_one_letter_code
_entity_poly.pdbx_strand_id
1 'polypeptide(L)'
;MWGFITQQAEMQLKQQKEKKKADKVVYDSEERAFWRLRRPCHPDFLEQHVQKVDRRLRKATAQGYRNLVERLKFSLKTKPWLKALKASDTMVQWVDERVDYDPFLTVPQPSNPWITDDTNLWTLNTDT
;
A
#
# COMPACT_ATOMS: atom_id res chain seq x y z
N MET A 1 4.41 24.44 30.67
CA MET A 1 4.22 23.11 30.03
C MET A 1 4.62 21.97 30.97
N TRP A 2 5.82 21.98 31.55
CA TRP A 2 6.27 20.91 32.47
C TRP A 2 5.41 20.78 33.74
N GLY A 3 4.99 21.89 34.36
CA GLY A 3 4.14 21.84 35.56
C GLY A 3 2.82 21.08 35.36
N PHE A 4 2.20 21.18 34.18
CA PHE A 4 1.00 20.41 33.84
C PHE A 4 1.30 18.90 33.71
N ILE A 5 2.43 18.56 33.08
CA ILE A 5 2.87 17.16 32.91
C ILE A 5 3.12 16.54 34.29
N THR A 6 3.84 17.23 35.18
CA THR A 6 4.10 16.77 36.54
C THR A 6 2.80 16.59 37.33
N GLN A 7 1.90 17.57 37.26
CA GLN A 7 0.60 17.50 37.95
C GLN A 7 -0.23 16.31 37.46
N GLN A 8 -0.30 16.06 36.15
CA GLN A 8 -0.98 14.89 35.60
C GLN A 8 -0.32 13.57 36.05
N ALA A 9 1.01 13.48 36.04
CA ALA A 9 1.73 12.28 36.47
C ALA A 9 1.47 11.95 37.95
N GLU A 10 1.46 12.97 38.82
CA GLU A 10 1.15 12.81 40.24
C GLU A 10 -0.30 12.32 40.46
N MET A 11 -1.27 12.87 39.72
CA MET A 11 -2.66 12.42 39.77
C MET A 11 -2.82 10.95 39.34
N GLN A 12 -2.14 10.55 38.26
CA GLN A 12 -2.14 9.16 37.81
C GLN A 12 -1.50 8.23 38.85
N LEU A 13 -0.38 8.63 39.46
CA LEU A 13 0.28 7.86 40.52
C LEU A 13 -0.63 7.68 41.74
N LYS A 14 -1.38 8.72 42.12
CA LYS A 14 -2.35 8.66 43.23
C LYS A 14 -3.45 7.64 42.95
N GLN A 15 -4.04 7.67 41.76
CA GLN A 15 -5.05 6.70 41.34
C GLN A 15 -4.50 5.27 41.29
N GLN A 16 -3.25 5.10 40.82
CA GLN A 16 -2.62 3.79 40.79
C GLN A 16 -2.43 3.25 42.20
N LYS A 17 -2.04 4.05 43.19
CA LYS A 17 -1.85 3.58 44.58
C LYS A 17 -3.09 2.89 45.16
N GLU A 18 -4.29 3.38 44.83
CA GLU A 18 -5.58 2.83 45.27
C GLU A 18 -5.94 1.47 44.64
N LYS A 19 -5.31 1.09 43.52
CA LYS A 19 -5.58 -0.18 42.83
C LYS A 19 -4.96 -1.40 43.50
N LYS A 20 -5.56 -2.57 43.27
CA LYS A 20 -5.01 -3.87 43.67
C LYS A 20 -3.72 -4.17 42.91
N LYS A 21 -2.86 -5.00 43.49
CA LYS A 21 -1.54 -5.35 42.92
C LYS A 21 -1.64 -5.98 41.54
N ALA A 22 -2.59 -6.90 41.32
CA ALA A 22 -2.78 -7.55 40.03
C ALA A 22 -3.14 -6.52 38.93
N ASP A 23 -4.09 -5.63 39.21
CA ASP A 23 -4.54 -4.60 38.26
C ASP A 23 -3.43 -3.61 37.89
N LYS A 24 -2.56 -3.27 38.86
CA LYS A 24 -1.36 -2.44 38.60
C LYS A 24 -0.43 -3.07 37.58
N VAL A 25 -0.17 -4.39 37.69
CA VAL A 25 0.73 -5.10 36.77
C VAL A 25 0.14 -5.13 35.35
N VAL A 26 -1.16 -5.43 35.23
CA VAL A 26 -1.83 -5.43 33.93
C VAL A 26 -1.76 -4.04 33.29
N TYR A 27 -2.12 -2.99 34.05
CA TYR A 27 -2.09 -1.63 33.55
C TYR A 27 -0.70 -1.16 33.10
N ASP A 28 0.34 -1.40 33.90
CA ASP A 28 1.73 -1.06 33.54
C ASP A 28 2.18 -1.83 32.27
N SER A 29 1.73 -3.07 32.12
CA SER A 29 2.03 -3.86 30.92
C SER A 29 1.32 -3.33 29.66
N GLU A 30 0.05 -2.93 29.77
CA GLU A 30 -0.73 -2.33 28.69
C GLU A 30 -0.14 -0.99 28.25
N GLU A 31 0.20 -0.13 29.21
CA GLU A 31 0.81 1.17 28.95
C GLU A 31 2.19 1.02 28.30
N ARG A 32 3.02 0.09 28.80
CA ARG A 32 4.32 -0.22 28.19
C ARG A 32 4.17 -0.77 26.77
N ALA A 33 3.19 -1.62 26.51
CA ALA A 33 2.90 -2.13 25.16
C ALA A 33 2.43 -1.01 24.21
N PHE A 34 1.53 -0.14 24.69
CA PHE A 34 1.04 1.03 23.94
C PHE A 34 2.19 1.93 23.48
N TRP A 35 3.14 2.22 24.37
CA TRP A 35 4.28 3.09 24.06
C TRP A 35 5.34 2.41 23.18
N ARG A 36 5.57 1.10 23.35
CA ARG A 36 6.47 0.33 22.46
C ARG A 36 6.02 0.38 21.00
N LEU A 37 4.72 0.37 20.74
CA LEU A 37 4.18 0.49 19.38
C LEU A 37 4.38 1.87 18.77
N ARG A 38 4.29 2.95 19.56
CA ARG A 38 4.28 4.34 19.07
C ARG A 38 5.61 5.07 19.18
N ARG A 39 6.54 4.53 19.96
CA ARG A 39 7.92 5.00 20.10
C ARG A 39 8.87 3.80 20.02
N PRO A 40 8.87 3.07 18.88
CA PRO A 40 9.70 1.90 18.75
C PRO A 40 11.18 2.29 18.65
N CYS A 41 12.07 1.46 19.20
CA CYS A 41 13.52 1.70 19.18
C CYS A 41 14.14 1.44 17.78
N HIS A 42 13.44 0.68 16.93
CA HIS A 42 13.82 0.23 15.58
C HIS A 42 12.53 -0.02 14.76
N PRO A 43 12.60 -0.21 13.42
CA PRO A 43 11.76 0.49 12.44
C PRO A 43 10.27 0.52 12.78
N ASP A 44 9.67 1.69 12.55
CA ASP A 44 8.31 2.00 12.97
C ASP A 44 7.28 1.20 12.16
N PHE A 45 6.72 0.15 12.76
CA PHE A 45 5.66 -0.65 12.16
C PHE A 45 4.34 0.12 11.97
N LEU A 46 4.23 1.32 12.53
CA LEU A 46 3.11 2.24 12.32
C LEU A 46 3.42 3.32 11.27
N GLU A 47 4.55 3.24 10.55
CA GLU A 47 4.84 4.15 9.44
C GLU A 47 3.70 4.12 8.43
N GLN A 48 2.93 5.21 8.41
CA GLN A 48 1.95 5.41 7.37
C GLN A 48 2.69 5.85 6.12
N HIS A 49 2.55 5.08 5.04
CA HIS A 49 2.97 5.54 3.72
C HIS A 49 2.35 6.92 3.45
N VAL A 50 3.17 7.88 3.00
CA VAL A 50 2.89 9.32 2.85
C VAL A 50 1.57 9.67 2.13
N GLN A 51 0.95 8.70 1.45
CA GLN A 51 -0.13 8.90 0.49
C GLN A 51 -1.55 8.62 0.99
N LYS A 52 -1.80 8.29 2.26
CA LYS A 52 -3.19 8.21 2.76
C LYS A 52 -3.72 9.61 3.11
N VAL A 53 -3.90 10.45 2.08
CA VAL A 53 -4.72 11.66 2.22
C VAL A 53 -6.15 11.18 2.47
N ASP A 54 -6.60 11.31 3.71
CA ASP A 54 -7.98 11.02 4.06
C ASP A 54 -8.88 11.99 3.29
N ARG A 55 -9.49 11.48 2.22
CA ARG A 55 -10.35 12.29 1.36
C ARG A 55 -11.64 12.49 2.12
N ARG A 56 -11.73 13.62 2.82
CA ARG A 56 -13.00 14.09 3.40
C ARG A 56 -14.08 13.93 2.33
N LEU A 57 -15.15 13.21 2.67
CA LEU A 57 -16.33 13.05 1.81
C LEU A 57 -16.82 14.44 1.42
N ARG A 58 -16.55 14.84 0.17
CA ARG A 58 -17.01 16.12 -0.37
C ARG A 58 -18.52 16.01 -0.59
N LYS A 59 -19.28 16.97 -0.05
CA LYS A 59 -20.72 17.06 -0.31
C LYS A 59 -20.95 17.21 -1.82
N ALA A 60 -21.91 16.47 -2.36
CA ALA A 60 -22.24 16.54 -3.78
C ALA A 60 -22.74 17.94 -4.13
N THR A 61 -22.13 18.58 -5.13
CA THR A 61 -22.52 19.91 -5.62
C THR A 61 -23.27 19.77 -6.95
N ALA A 62 -24.11 20.76 -7.27
CA ALA A 62 -24.82 20.80 -8.55
C ALA A 62 -23.84 20.75 -9.75
N GLN A 63 -22.70 21.43 -9.65
CA GLN A 63 -21.65 21.36 -10.67
C GLN A 63 -21.02 19.97 -10.77
N GLY A 64 -20.83 19.28 -9.63
CA GLY A 64 -20.34 17.91 -9.59
C GLY A 64 -21.26 16.95 -10.37
N TYR A 65 -22.58 17.10 -10.24
CA TYR A 65 -23.54 16.31 -11.01
C TYR A 65 -23.52 16.63 -12.50
N ARG A 66 -23.42 17.90 -12.89
CA ARG A 66 -23.31 18.29 -14.31
C ARG A 66 -22.08 17.66 -14.97
N ASN A 67 -20.92 17.78 -14.33
CA ASN A 67 -19.67 17.18 -14.81
C ASN A 67 -19.78 15.64 -14.88
N LEU A 68 -20.44 15.00 -13.92
CA LEU A 68 -20.67 13.55 -13.93
C LEU A 68 -21.53 13.14 -15.13
N VAL A 69 -22.62 13.84 -15.39
CA VAL A 69 -23.52 13.57 -16.52
C VAL A 69 -22.77 13.72 -17.85
N GLU A 70 -21.98 14.77 -18.01
CA GLU A 70 -21.15 14.97 -19.21
C GLU A 70 -20.15 13.84 -19.41
N ARG A 71 -19.44 13.45 -18.35
CA ARG A 71 -18.49 12.33 -18.39
C ARG A 71 -19.16 11.01 -18.76
N LEU A 72 -20.34 10.72 -18.20
CA LEU A 72 -21.09 9.51 -18.51
C LEU A 72 -21.59 9.51 -19.95
N LYS A 73 -22.13 10.64 -20.42
CA LYS A 73 -22.53 10.81 -21.83
C LYS A 73 -21.34 10.62 -22.77
N PHE A 74 -20.17 11.16 -22.44
CA PHE A 74 -18.95 10.97 -23.20
C PHE A 74 -18.53 9.50 -23.22
N SER A 75 -18.48 8.84 -22.06
CA SER A 75 -18.09 7.43 -21.97
C SER A 75 -19.01 6.49 -22.75
N LEU A 76 -20.31 6.78 -22.81
CA LEU A 76 -21.26 6.02 -23.63
C LEU A 76 -21.00 6.21 -25.13
N LYS A 77 -20.53 7.39 -25.55
CA LYS A 77 -20.20 7.70 -26.95
C LYS A 77 -18.86 7.12 -27.40
N THR A 78 -17.85 7.10 -26.52
CA THR A 78 -16.47 6.81 -26.91
C THR A 78 -15.97 5.43 -26.54
N LYS A 79 -16.69 4.64 -25.74
CA LYS A 79 -16.26 3.28 -25.41
C LYS A 79 -16.38 2.35 -26.63
N PRO A 80 -15.27 1.78 -27.15
CA PRO A 80 -15.37 0.65 -28.05
C PRO A 80 -15.83 -0.57 -27.25
N TRP A 81 -17.01 -1.09 -27.55
CA TRP A 81 -17.54 -2.29 -26.93
C TRP A 81 -16.87 -3.52 -27.52
N LEU A 82 -15.71 -3.92 -26.97
CA LEU A 82 -15.26 -5.29 -27.13
C LEU A 82 -15.98 -6.15 -26.09
N LYS A 83 -16.64 -7.22 -26.54
CA LYS A 83 -17.25 -8.20 -25.61
C LYS A 83 -16.15 -8.74 -24.70
N ALA A 84 -16.44 -8.87 -23.41
CA ALA A 84 -15.46 -9.32 -22.41
C ALA A 84 -14.78 -10.64 -22.81
N LEU A 85 -15.55 -11.59 -23.36
CA LEU A 85 -15.01 -12.85 -23.87
C LEU A 85 -13.96 -12.62 -24.97
N LYS A 86 -14.28 -11.80 -25.99
CA LYS A 86 -13.35 -11.51 -27.08
C LYS A 86 -12.12 -10.75 -26.59
N ALA A 87 -12.28 -9.84 -25.63
CA ALA A 87 -11.16 -9.15 -25.00
C ALA A 87 -10.23 -10.13 -24.27
N SER A 88 -10.81 -11.11 -23.56
CA SER A 88 -10.06 -12.16 -22.89
C SER A 88 -9.31 -13.04 -23.89
N ASP A 89 -9.98 -13.50 -24.95
CA ASP A 89 -9.35 -14.33 -25.99
C ASP A 89 -8.17 -13.62 -26.65
N THR A 90 -8.34 -12.33 -26.98
CA THR A 90 -7.24 -11.52 -27.55
C THR A 90 -6.10 -11.32 -26.56
N MET A 91 -6.38 -11.20 -25.26
CA MET A 91 -5.34 -11.10 -24.24
C MET A 91 -4.57 -12.41 -24.09
N VAL A 92 -5.27 -13.56 -24.08
CA VAL A 92 -4.63 -14.89 -24.04
C VAL A 92 -3.74 -15.07 -25.26
N GLN A 93 -4.27 -14.83 -26.47
CA GLN A 93 -3.49 -14.92 -27.69
C GLN A 93 -2.23 -14.03 -27.65
N TRP A 94 -2.36 -12.79 -27.16
CA TRP A 94 -1.24 -11.86 -27.07
C TRP A 94 -0.13 -12.35 -26.12
N VAL A 95 -0.52 -12.97 -25.00
CA VAL A 95 0.41 -13.60 -24.05
C VAL A 95 1.04 -14.85 -24.66
N ASP A 96 0.25 -15.72 -25.28
CA ASP A 96 0.73 -16.96 -25.91
C ASP A 96 1.76 -16.67 -27.01
N GLU A 97 1.54 -15.63 -27.83
CA GLU A 97 2.49 -15.18 -28.85
C GLU A 97 3.84 -14.69 -28.28
N ARG A 98 3.90 -14.34 -26.99
CA ARG A 98 5.06 -13.71 -26.35
C ARG A 98 5.67 -14.52 -25.21
N VAL A 99 5.08 -15.66 -24.87
CA VAL A 99 5.51 -16.48 -23.74
C VAL A 99 6.97 -16.92 -23.87
N ASP A 100 7.43 -17.20 -25.09
CA ASP A 100 8.81 -17.60 -25.37
C ASP A 100 9.84 -16.48 -25.14
N TYR A 101 9.38 -15.23 -25.09
CA TYR A 101 10.22 -14.04 -24.86
C TYR A 101 10.21 -13.58 -23.41
N ASP A 102 9.42 -14.21 -22.52
CA ASP A 102 9.40 -13.90 -21.10
C ASP A 102 10.49 -14.70 -20.35
N PRO A 103 11.56 -14.05 -19.85
CA PRO A 103 12.65 -14.74 -19.17
C PRO A 103 12.26 -15.40 -17.83
N PHE A 104 11.08 -15.09 -17.29
CA PHE A 104 10.55 -15.75 -16.09
C PHE A 104 9.81 -17.05 -16.41
N LEU A 105 9.26 -17.19 -17.62
CA LEU A 105 8.50 -18.36 -18.04
C LEU A 105 9.37 -19.32 -18.87
N THR A 106 10.23 -18.76 -19.72
CA THR A 106 11.05 -19.51 -20.67
C THR A 106 12.52 -19.15 -20.47
N VAL A 107 13.41 -20.15 -20.41
CA VAL A 107 14.84 -19.90 -20.19
C VAL A 107 15.44 -19.21 -21.41
N PRO A 108 15.94 -17.97 -21.30
CA PRO A 108 16.52 -17.26 -22.42
C PRO A 108 17.84 -17.91 -22.84
N GLN A 109 18.13 -17.88 -24.13
CA GLN A 109 19.36 -18.44 -24.70
C GLN A 109 20.38 -17.32 -24.96
N PRO A 110 21.67 -17.49 -24.58
CA PRO A 110 22.30 -18.72 -24.07
C PRO A 110 22.03 -18.99 -22.58
N SER A 111 21.83 -17.95 -21.77
CA SER A 111 21.42 -18.07 -20.37
C SER A 111 20.86 -16.76 -19.85
N ASN A 112 20.23 -16.76 -18.67
CA ASN A 112 19.73 -15.56 -18.00
C ASN A 112 20.89 -14.85 -17.27
N PRO A 113 21.30 -13.63 -17.67
CA PRO A 113 22.44 -12.92 -17.10
C PRO A 113 22.33 -12.67 -15.59
N TRP A 114 21.11 -12.56 -15.06
CA TRP A 114 20.87 -12.36 -13.63
C TRP A 114 21.10 -13.61 -12.76
N ILE A 115 21.25 -14.79 -13.38
CA ILE A 115 21.42 -16.08 -12.70
C ILE A 115 22.84 -16.62 -12.91
N THR A 116 23.36 -16.49 -14.13
CA THR A 116 24.63 -17.12 -14.54
C THR A 116 25.81 -16.15 -14.57
N ASP A 117 25.58 -14.86 -14.31
CA ASP A 117 26.56 -13.78 -14.47
C ASP A 117 27.18 -13.71 -15.89
N ASP A 118 26.54 -14.31 -16.90
CA ASP A 118 26.94 -14.25 -18.31
C ASP A 118 26.14 -13.18 -19.06
N THR A 119 26.82 -12.12 -19.50
CA THR A 119 26.21 -10.98 -20.19
C THR A 119 25.97 -11.19 -21.69
N ASN A 120 26.32 -12.36 -22.25
CA ASN A 120 26.20 -12.65 -23.67
C ASN A 120 24.81 -12.35 -24.24
N LEU A 121 23.73 -12.71 -23.53
CA LEU A 121 22.35 -12.42 -23.95
C LEU A 121 22.15 -10.91 -24.22
N TRP A 122 22.67 -10.03 -23.37
CA TRP A 122 22.53 -8.59 -23.56
C TRP A 122 23.34 -8.10 -24.76
N THR A 123 24.57 -8.58 -24.92
CA THR A 123 25.44 -8.23 -26.06
C THR A 123 24.80 -8.65 -27.40
N LEU A 124 24.11 -9.79 -27.45
CA LEU A 124 23.40 -10.23 -28.66
C LEU A 124 22.18 -9.36 -29.00
N ASN A 125 21.57 -8.70 -28.01
CA ASN A 125 20.36 -7.90 -28.16
C ASN A 125 20.62 -6.39 -28.04
N THR A 126 21.87 -5.94 -28.15
CA THR A 126 22.15 -4.49 -28.28
C THR A 126 21.72 -4.01 -29.66
N ASP A 127 20.93 -2.94 -29.72
CA ASP A 127 20.65 -2.25 -30.98
C ASP A 127 21.98 -1.75 -31.58
N THR A 128 22.36 -2.25 -32.76
CA THR A 128 23.37 -1.59 -33.61
C THR A 128 22.84 -0.31 -34.22
#